data_AF-I3E1W7-F1
#
_entry.id   AF-I3E1W7-F1
#
_cell.length_a   1.000
_cell.length_b   1.000
_cell.length_c   1.000
_cell.angle_alpha   90.00
_cell.angle_beta   90.00
_cell.angle_gamma   90.00
#
_symmetry.space_group_name_H-M   'P 1'
#
loop_
_entity.id
_entity.type
_entity.pdbx_description
1 polymer ?
#
loop_
_entity_poly.entity_id
_entity_poly.type
_entity_poly.pdbx_seq_one_letter_code
_entity_poly.pdbx_strand_id
1 'polypeptide(L)'
;MTEEKKRYVLYEYLLYFWKKKWFFVIVPLITAALVASTVYFVKNDYKYTGQAIVFTGSIDARYLTNPKNILANAMEDGIKNELDVFVSEKGHVKFTMKGDSKSQVEAELKHVIENYNKELQDNYQKRLEASTVYLESLEEKVVKTEKALDDYYQELESNNLSPAEYHDLTDLIIESEKQLAEDEKTAHRMRSDLAFFEKPKILSEDVYKSKTYIPEGIAVGVILGLVAAVALLMLLKYLGDARRHYGHD
;
A
#
# COMPACT_ATOMS: atom_id res chain seq x y z
N MET A 1 57.38 -5.52 54.94
CA MET A 1 55.98 -5.22 54.57
C MET A 1 56.00 -4.43 53.26
N THR A 2 55.95 -5.14 52.14
CA THR A 2 55.76 -4.54 50.82
C THR A 2 54.26 -4.29 50.66
N GLU A 3 53.84 -3.03 50.72
CA GLU A 3 52.46 -2.65 50.40
C GLU A 3 52.13 -3.13 48.97
N GLU A 4 51.24 -4.12 48.87
CA GLU A 4 50.53 -4.38 47.62
C GLU A 4 49.70 -3.14 47.29
N LYS A 5 50.27 -2.24 46.49
CA LYS A 5 49.54 -1.10 45.94
C LYS A 5 48.31 -1.66 45.22
N LYS A 6 47.13 -1.47 45.81
CA LYS A 6 45.84 -1.80 45.18
C LYS A 6 45.84 -1.23 43.78
N ARG A 7 45.96 -2.11 42.79
CA ARG A 7 46.08 -1.71 41.39
C ARG A 7 44.70 -1.25 40.94
N TYR A 8 44.50 0.07 40.86
CA TYR A 8 43.24 0.66 40.43
C TYR A 8 43.08 0.47 38.91
N VAL A 9 42.60 -0.72 38.51
CA VAL A 9 42.46 -1.13 37.11
C VAL A 9 41.72 -0.06 36.29
N LEU A 10 40.63 0.50 36.83
CA LEU A 10 39.81 1.50 36.16
C LEU A 10 40.57 2.83 35.93
N TYR A 11 41.39 3.26 36.90
CA TYR A 11 42.26 4.43 36.75
C TYR A 11 43.33 4.20 35.67
N GLU A 12 43.91 3.00 35.60
CA GLU A 12 44.86 2.68 34.54
C GLU A 12 44.21 2.68 33.14
N TYR A 13 42.94 2.24 33.01
CA TYR A 13 42.20 2.33 31.74
C TYR A 13 41.91 3.79 31.37
N LEU A 14 41.43 4.61 32.31
CA LEU A 14 41.23 6.05 32.11
C LEU A 14 42.51 6.76 31.66
N LEU A 15 43.64 6.48 32.31
CA LEU A 15 44.93 7.10 31.99
C LEU A 15 45.44 6.64 30.61
N TYR A 16 45.21 5.37 30.26
CA TYR A 16 45.49 4.86 28.91
C TYR A 16 44.62 5.53 27.84
N PHE A 17 43.32 5.69 28.10
CA PHE A 17 42.39 6.40 27.21
C PHE A 17 42.80 7.86 27.05
N TRP A 18 43.20 8.53 28.13
CA TRP A 18 43.68 9.92 28.10
C TRP A 18 44.93 10.10 27.24
N LYS A 19 45.89 9.16 27.35
CA LYS A 19 47.09 9.14 26.49
C LYS A 19 46.75 8.95 25.02
N LYS A 20 45.64 8.27 24.71
CA LYS A 20 45.16 7.98 23.35
C LYS A 20 43.88 8.73 22.98
N LYS A 21 43.66 9.92 23.56
CA LYS A 21 42.45 10.73 23.35
C LYS A 21 42.11 10.98 21.88
N TRP A 22 43.11 11.02 20.99
CA TRP A 22 42.92 11.15 19.54
C TRP A 22 42.06 10.02 18.93
N PHE A 23 42.02 8.83 19.52
CA PHE A 23 41.15 7.75 19.05
C PHE A 23 39.66 8.08 19.18
N PHE A 24 39.27 8.89 20.18
CA PHE A 24 37.89 9.38 20.32
C PHE A 24 37.50 10.42 19.27
N VAL A 25 38.45 10.89 18.45
CA VAL A 25 38.20 11.80 17.33
C VAL A 25 38.31 11.03 16.01
N ILE A 26 39.40 10.29 15.82
CA ILE A 26 39.70 9.60 14.55
C ILE A 26 38.69 8.47 14.28
N VAL A 27 38.40 7.62 15.29
CA VAL A 27 37.52 6.46 15.07
C VAL A 27 36.10 6.89 14.74
N PRO A 28 35.46 7.84 15.47
CA PRO A 28 34.14 8.36 15.08
C PRO A 28 34.09 9.02 13.71
N LEU A 29 35.16 9.70 13.29
CA LEU A 29 35.21 10.36 12.00
C LEU A 29 35.29 9.34 10.86
N ILE A 30 36.10 8.29 11.02
CA ILE A 30 36.20 7.18 10.05
C ILE A 30 34.87 6.42 9.97
N THR A 31 34.26 6.06 11.11
CA THR A 31 32.98 5.34 11.10
C THR A 31 31.84 6.19 10.55
N ALA A 32 31.81 7.50 10.84
CA ALA A 32 30.85 8.42 10.24
C ALA A 32 31.01 8.48 8.71
N ALA A 33 32.25 8.59 8.21
CA ALA A 33 32.52 8.56 6.78
C ALA A 33 32.08 7.24 6.14
N LEU A 34 32.40 6.09 6.75
CA LEU A 34 32.00 4.77 6.26
C LEU A 34 30.48 4.63 6.20
N VAL A 35 29.77 4.96 7.29
CA VAL A 35 28.30 4.87 7.33
C VAL A 35 27.67 5.85 6.35
N ALA A 36 28.17 7.08 6.24
CA ALA A 36 27.68 8.04 5.27
C ALA A 36 27.87 7.56 3.82
N SER A 37 29.03 6.97 3.50
CA SER A 37 29.27 6.34 2.21
C SER A 37 28.32 5.17 1.96
N THR A 38 28.11 4.28 2.94
CA THR A 38 27.15 3.18 2.82
C THR A 38 25.74 3.69 2.58
N VAL A 39 25.28 4.70 3.33
CA VAL A 39 23.95 5.31 3.13
C VAL A 39 23.85 5.96 1.76
N TYR A 40 24.89 6.65 1.30
CA TYR A 40 24.93 7.24 -0.04
C TYR A 40 24.79 6.16 -1.13
N PHE A 41 25.50 5.03 -1.02
CA PHE A 41 25.40 3.96 -2.03
C PHE A 41 24.11 3.14 -1.95
N VAL A 42 23.48 3.02 -0.77
CA VAL A 42 22.31 2.15 -0.58
C VAL A 42 20.98 2.90 -0.69
N LYS A 43 20.94 4.21 -0.41
CA LYS A 43 19.69 4.99 -0.29
C LYS A 43 19.58 6.15 -1.28
N ASN A 44 20.57 6.39 -2.15
CA ASN A 44 20.61 7.58 -3.00
C ASN A 44 20.27 7.31 -4.46
N ASP A 45 19.55 6.23 -4.77
CA ASP A 45 19.31 5.82 -6.17
C ASP A 45 18.53 6.86 -6.98
N TYR A 46 17.74 7.75 -6.34
CA TYR A 46 16.91 8.72 -7.08
C TYR A 46 16.75 10.06 -6.36
N LYS A 47 16.96 11.16 -7.12
CA LYS A 47 16.88 12.54 -6.62
C LYS A 47 15.45 13.04 -6.37
N TYR A 48 14.47 12.51 -7.08
CA TYR A 48 13.07 12.93 -7.00
C TYR A 48 12.16 11.75 -6.73
N THR A 49 11.11 12.02 -5.96
CA THR A 49 10.02 11.09 -5.69
C THR A 49 8.72 11.77 -6.08
N GLY A 50 8.00 11.18 -7.02
CA GLY A 50 6.63 11.51 -7.35
C GLY A 50 5.67 10.60 -6.59
N GLN A 51 4.59 11.16 -6.06
CA GLN A 51 3.52 10.41 -5.42
C GLN A 51 2.18 10.85 -5.95
N ALA A 52 1.31 9.89 -6.22
CA ALA A 52 -0.07 10.17 -6.51
C ALA A 52 -1.00 9.19 -5.82
N ILE A 53 -2.20 9.67 -5.51
CA ILE A 53 -3.23 8.87 -4.88
C ILE A 53 -4.46 8.94 -5.76
N VAL A 54 -4.93 7.78 -6.21
CA VAL A 54 -6.14 7.61 -7.01
C VAL A 54 -7.15 6.84 -6.18
N PHE A 55 -8.36 7.36 -6.10
CA PHE A 55 -9.50 6.69 -5.50
C PHE A 55 -10.22 5.86 -6.57
N THR A 56 -10.38 4.56 -6.34
CA THR A 56 -11.00 3.63 -7.29
C THR A 56 -12.52 3.68 -7.26
N GLY A 57 -13.13 4.31 -6.26
CA GLY A 57 -14.59 4.28 -6.08
C GLY A 57 -15.10 2.87 -5.82
N SER A 58 -16.27 2.55 -6.36
CA SER A 58 -16.93 1.25 -6.21
C SER A 58 -16.39 0.17 -7.16
N ILE A 59 -15.18 0.34 -7.70
CA ILE A 59 -14.52 -0.64 -8.60
C ILE A 59 -13.79 -1.70 -7.77
N ASP A 60 -14.17 -2.96 -7.98
CA ASP A 60 -13.59 -4.16 -7.34
C ASP A 60 -12.80 -5.04 -8.34
N ALA A 61 -12.70 -4.62 -9.60
CA ALA A 61 -12.11 -5.41 -10.66
C ALA A 61 -10.63 -5.72 -10.38
N ARG A 62 -10.28 -7.00 -10.24
CA ARG A 62 -8.94 -7.46 -9.84
C ARG A 62 -7.79 -6.95 -10.71
N TYR A 63 -8.03 -6.66 -11.99
CA TYR A 63 -6.99 -6.10 -12.86
C TYR A 63 -6.70 -4.62 -12.56
N LEU A 64 -7.66 -3.90 -11.96
CA LEU A 64 -7.55 -2.50 -11.53
C LEU A 64 -7.27 -2.33 -10.04
N THR A 65 -7.42 -3.37 -9.22
CA THR A 65 -7.25 -3.30 -7.76
C THR A 65 -6.11 -4.16 -7.22
N ASN A 66 -5.45 -4.96 -8.06
CA ASN A 66 -4.27 -5.72 -7.67
C ASN A 66 -2.99 -4.94 -8.02
N PRO A 67 -2.12 -4.63 -7.04
CA PRO A 67 -0.91 -3.85 -7.29
C PRO A 67 0.02 -4.48 -8.33
N LYS A 68 0.09 -5.81 -8.42
CA LYS A 68 0.94 -6.49 -9.41
C LYS A 68 0.43 -6.30 -10.83
N ASN A 69 -0.88 -6.31 -11.02
CA ASN A 69 -1.50 -6.13 -12.34
C ASN A 69 -1.37 -4.67 -12.78
N ILE A 70 -1.64 -3.73 -11.87
CA ILE A 70 -1.49 -2.30 -12.13
C ILE A 70 -0.04 -1.97 -12.50
N LEU A 71 0.92 -2.54 -11.75
CA LEU A 71 2.34 -2.36 -12.03
C LEU A 71 2.74 -2.97 -13.37
N ALA A 72 2.27 -4.18 -13.70
CA ALA A 72 2.57 -4.83 -14.97
C ALA A 72 2.05 -4.01 -16.16
N ASN A 73 0.80 -3.55 -16.12
CA ASN A 73 0.22 -2.70 -17.15
C ASN A 73 1.01 -1.40 -17.32
N ALA A 74 1.37 -0.75 -16.21
CA ALA A 74 2.17 0.47 -16.25
C ALA A 74 3.58 0.22 -16.83
N MET A 75 4.20 -0.92 -16.57
CA MET A 75 5.51 -1.26 -17.14
C MET A 75 5.46 -1.55 -18.64
N GLU A 76 4.34 -2.09 -19.16
CA GLU A 76 4.13 -2.27 -20.60
C GLU A 76 4.08 -0.94 -21.36
N ASP A 77 3.68 0.15 -20.70
CA ASP A 77 3.70 1.51 -21.24
C ASP A 77 5.12 2.11 -21.39
N GLY A 78 6.18 1.36 -21.04
CA GLY A 78 7.57 1.73 -21.31
C GLY A 78 8.16 2.74 -20.32
N ILE A 79 7.70 2.72 -19.07
CA ILE A 79 8.23 3.54 -17.97
C ILE A 79 9.70 3.22 -17.72
N LYS A 80 10.52 4.26 -17.56
CA LYS A 80 11.96 4.13 -17.30
C LYS A 80 12.32 4.27 -15.83
N ASN A 81 11.52 5.04 -15.09
CA ASN A 81 11.71 5.28 -13.67
C ASN A 81 11.20 4.10 -12.81
N GLU A 82 11.69 4.01 -11.58
CA GLU A 82 11.23 2.99 -10.63
C GLU A 82 9.82 3.33 -10.18
N LEU A 83 8.84 2.48 -10.49
CA LEU A 83 7.46 2.61 -10.06
C LEU A 83 7.13 1.58 -8.98
N ASP A 84 6.49 2.05 -7.92
CA ASP A 84 5.89 1.23 -6.87
C ASP A 84 4.40 1.56 -6.75
N VAL A 85 3.59 0.52 -6.54
CA VAL A 85 2.13 0.62 -6.47
C VAL A 85 1.65 -0.05 -5.19
N PHE A 86 0.96 0.73 -4.37
CA PHE A 86 0.33 0.26 -3.16
C PHE A 86 -1.19 0.43 -3.24
N VAL A 87 -1.94 -0.63 -3.00
CA VAL A 87 -3.41 -0.58 -2.95
C VAL A 87 -3.85 -0.76 -1.50
N SER A 88 -4.55 0.24 -0.96
CA SER A 88 -5.18 0.14 0.36
C SER A 88 -6.52 -0.59 0.29
N GLU A 89 -6.91 -1.21 1.39
CA GLU A 89 -8.22 -1.87 1.54
C GLU A 89 -9.42 -0.93 1.34
N LYS A 90 -9.21 0.39 1.46
CA LYS A 90 -10.25 1.41 1.30
C LYS A 90 -10.39 1.93 -0.15
N GLY A 91 -9.94 1.17 -1.15
CA GLY A 91 -10.06 1.59 -2.56
C GLY A 91 -9.19 2.79 -2.93
N HIS A 92 -8.04 2.96 -2.27
CA HIS A 92 -7.06 3.98 -2.65
C HIS A 92 -5.83 3.30 -3.23
N VAL A 93 -5.40 3.72 -4.41
CA VAL A 93 -4.16 3.28 -5.05
C VAL A 93 -3.15 4.41 -4.98
N LYS A 94 -2.03 4.14 -4.33
CA LYS A 94 -0.90 5.03 -4.23
C LYS A 94 0.18 4.60 -5.22
N PHE A 95 0.50 5.50 -6.14
CA PHE A 95 1.63 5.38 -7.05
C PHE A 95 2.82 6.13 -6.45
N THR A 96 3.99 5.51 -6.42
CA THR A 96 5.24 6.15 -6.03
C THR A 96 6.26 5.93 -7.13
N MET A 97 6.70 7.01 -7.77
CA MET A 97 7.68 6.96 -8.85
C MET A 97 8.99 7.62 -8.38
N LYS A 98 10.13 6.97 -8.60
CA LYS A 98 11.44 7.51 -8.27
C LYS A 98 12.31 7.66 -9.51
N GLY A 99 12.94 8.82 -9.66
CA GLY A 99 13.77 9.15 -10.81
C GLY A 99 14.76 10.28 -10.53
N ASP A 100 15.69 10.49 -11.45
CA ASP A 100 16.74 11.51 -11.32
C ASP A 100 16.35 12.89 -11.84
N SER A 101 15.33 12.97 -12.69
CA SER A 101 14.83 14.21 -13.29
C SER A 101 13.40 14.48 -12.84
N LYS A 102 13.18 15.63 -12.21
CA LYS A 102 11.84 16.08 -11.80
C LYS A 102 10.85 16.02 -12.98
N SER A 103 11.26 16.56 -14.13
CA SER A 103 10.39 16.64 -15.31
C SER A 103 10.05 15.26 -15.89
N GLN A 104 10.98 14.30 -15.82
CA GLN A 104 10.69 12.93 -16.28
C GLN A 104 9.77 12.21 -15.31
N VAL A 105 10.04 12.31 -14.00
CA VAL A 105 9.16 11.73 -12.97
C VAL A 105 7.75 12.31 -13.07
N GLU A 106 7.61 13.61 -13.24
CA GLU A 106 6.32 14.29 -13.39
C GLU A 106 5.59 13.83 -14.66
N ALA A 107 6.27 13.77 -15.81
CA ALA A 107 5.65 13.34 -17.06
C ALA A 107 5.25 11.86 -17.05
N GLU A 108 6.12 10.97 -16.59
CA GLU A 108 5.84 9.53 -16.52
C GLU A 108 4.78 9.22 -15.47
N LEU A 109 4.85 9.84 -14.28
CA LEU A 109 3.84 9.65 -13.24
C LEU A 109 2.46 10.10 -13.72
N LYS A 110 2.39 11.29 -14.33
CA LYS A 110 1.15 11.80 -14.92
C LYS A 110 0.59 10.85 -15.98
N HIS A 111 1.43 10.35 -16.88
CA HIS A 111 1.02 9.40 -17.91
C HIS A 111 0.38 8.14 -17.32
N VAL A 112 1.02 7.55 -16.30
CA VAL A 112 0.50 6.36 -15.59
C VAL A 112 -0.85 6.65 -14.96
N ILE A 113 -0.98 7.77 -14.25
CA ILE A 113 -2.21 8.13 -13.55
C ILE A 113 -3.33 8.39 -14.55
N GLU A 114 -3.06 9.09 -15.64
CA GLU A 114 -4.06 9.39 -16.68
C GLU A 114 -4.56 8.12 -17.35
N ASN A 115 -3.65 7.21 -17.73
CA ASN A 115 -4.02 5.91 -18.31
C ASN A 115 -4.84 5.07 -17.31
N TYR A 116 -4.34 4.93 -16.09
CA TYR A 116 -5.03 4.15 -15.05
C TYR A 116 -6.40 4.76 -14.68
N ASN A 117 -6.49 6.07 -14.53
CA ASN A 117 -7.76 6.75 -14.28
C ASN A 117 -8.72 6.57 -15.46
N LYS A 118 -8.25 6.60 -16.71
CA LYS A 118 -9.08 6.31 -17.88
C LYS A 118 -9.67 4.90 -17.82
N GLU A 119 -8.85 3.89 -17.51
CA GLU A 119 -9.36 2.52 -17.35
C GLU A 119 -10.39 2.39 -16.21
N LEU A 120 -10.17 3.09 -15.10
CA LEU A 120 -11.14 3.17 -14.00
C LEU A 120 -12.44 3.82 -14.46
N GLN A 121 -12.39 4.95 -15.16
CA GLN A 121 -13.58 5.63 -15.69
C GLN A 121 -14.34 4.74 -16.68
N ASP A 122 -13.63 4.06 -17.58
CA ASP A 122 -14.23 3.16 -18.56
C ASP A 122 -14.90 1.95 -17.88
N ASN A 123 -14.26 1.37 -16.86
CA ASN A 123 -14.86 0.27 -16.08
C ASN A 123 -16.09 0.75 -15.29
N TYR A 124 -15.98 1.91 -14.64
CA TYR A 124 -17.09 2.54 -13.93
C TYR A 124 -18.30 2.74 -14.85
N GLN A 125 -18.09 3.33 -16.03
CA GLN A 125 -19.17 3.63 -16.95
C GLN A 125 -19.85 2.35 -17.46
N LYS A 126 -19.06 1.35 -17.85
CA LYS A 126 -19.59 0.05 -18.31
C LYS A 126 -20.41 -0.65 -17.23
N ARG A 127 -19.93 -0.63 -15.98
CA ARG A 127 -20.63 -1.27 -14.86
C ARG A 127 -21.90 -0.51 -14.50
N LEU A 128 -21.86 0.82 -14.51
CA LEU A 128 -23.03 1.66 -14.29
C LEU A 128 -24.10 1.39 -15.35
N GLU A 129 -23.72 1.44 -16.63
CA GLU A 129 -24.63 1.17 -17.75
C GLU A 129 -25.25 -0.24 -17.66
N ALA A 130 -24.44 -1.27 -17.49
CA ALA A 130 -24.92 -2.65 -17.37
C ALA A 130 -25.86 -2.84 -16.17
N SER A 131 -25.55 -2.19 -15.04
CA SER A 131 -26.38 -2.26 -13.83
C SER A 131 -27.70 -1.51 -14.00
N THR A 132 -27.69 -0.35 -14.67
CA THR A 132 -28.91 0.41 -14.99
C THR A 132 -29.81 -0.37 -15.92
N VAL A 133 -29.28 -0.90 -17.03
CA VAL A 133 -30.06 -1.71 -17.99
C VAL A 133 -30.66 -2.94 -17.32
N TYR A 134 -29.90 -3.62 -16.46
CA TYR A 134 -30.40 -4.79 -15.75
C TYR A 134 -31.47 -4.41 -14.72
N LEU A 135 -31.33 -3.28 -14.02
CA LEU A 135 -32.35 -2.77 -13.12
C LEU A 135 -33.65 -2.43 -13.87
N GLU A 136 -33.57 -1.72 -14.98
CA GLU A 136 -34.73 -1.40 -15.82
C GLU A 136 -35.45 -2.67 -16.29
N SER A 137 -34.69 -3.71 -16.67
CA SER A 137 -35.27 -5.01 -17.04
C SER A 137 -35.97 -5.72 -15.87
N LEU A 138 -35.42 -5.63 -14.66
CA LEU A 138 -36.07 -6.16 -13.45
C LEU A 138 -37.35 -5.39 -13.13
N GLU A 139 -37.33 -4.06 -13.23
CA GLU A 139 -38.52 -3.23 -13.00
C GLU A 139 -39.62 -3.53 -14.02
N GLU A 140 -39.27 -3.74 -15.29
CA GLU A 140 -40.24 -4.16 -16.31
C GLU A 140 -40.83 -5.54 -16.01
N LYS A 141 -40.01 -6.49 -15.54
CA LYS A 141 -40.47 -7.82 -15.13
C LYS A 141 -41.43 -7.76 -13.96
N VAL A 142 -41.11 -6.99 -12.91
CA VAL A 142 -41.99 -6.74 -11.76
C VAL A 142 -43.37 -6.29 -12.24
N VAL A 143 -43.43 -5.24 -13.07
CA VAL A 143 -44.70 -4.72 -13.58
C VAL A 143 -45.48 -5.74 -14.43
N LYS A 144 -44.79 -6.60 -15.19
CA LYS A 144 -45.45 -7.66 -15.98
C LYS A 144 -45.99 -8.77 -15.08
N THR A 145 -45.24 -9.18 -14.06
CA THR A 145 -45.66 -10.22 -13.12
C THR A 145 -46.82 -9.73 -12.25
N GLU A 146 -46.81 -8.47 -11.79
CA GLU A 146 -47.94 -7.84 -11.08
C GLU A 146 -49.22 -7.91 -11.93
N LYS A 147 -49.14 -7.54 -13.21
CA LYS A 147 -50.30 -7.62 -14.12
C LYS A 147 -50.78 -9.06 -14.34
N ALA A 148 -49.87 -10.01 -14.50
CA ALA A 148 -50.22 -11.42 -14.68
C ALA A 148 -50.90 -11.98 -13.42
N LEU A 149 -50.43 -11.60 -12.23
CA LEU A 149 -51.06 -11.94 -10.96
C LEU A 149 -52.47 -11.34 -10.85
N ASP A 150 -52.66 -10.07 -11.23
CA ASP A 150 -53.99 -9.45 -11.26
C ASP A 150 -54.95 -10.23 -12.20
N ASP A 151 -54.47 -10.66 -13.37
CA ASP A 151 -55.25 -11.48 -14.31
C ASP A 151 -55.59 -12.85 -13.71
N TYR A 152 -54.63 -13.52 -13.04
CA TYR A 152 -54.85 -14.80 -12.35
C TYR A 152 -55.85 -14.68 -11.20
N TYR A 153 -55.78 -13.60 -10.42
CA TYR A 153 -56.74 -13.34 -9.35
C TYR A 153 -58.15 -13.12 -9.90
N GLN A 154 -58.31 -12.38 -11.00
CA GLN A 154 -59.60 -12.22 -11.65
C GLN A 154 -60.15 -13.55 -12.20
N GLU A 155 -59.29 -14.39 -12.77
CA GLU A 155 -59.69 -15.71 -13.27
C GLU A 155 -60.12 -16.65 -12.12
N LEU A 156 -59.41 -16.63 -11.00
CA LEU A 156 -59.75 -17.37 -9.78
C LEU A 156 -61.14 -16.98 -9.24
N GLU A 157 -61.50 -15.69 -9.31
CA GLU A 157 -62.79 -15.15 -8.86
C GLU A 157 -63.96 -15.46 -9.81
N SER A 158 -63.69 -15.85 -11.06
CA SER A 158 -64.70 -16.05 -12.11
C SER A 158 -65.63 -17.26 -11.89
N ASN A 159 -65.33 -18.13 -10.91
CA ASN A 159 -66.10 -19.33 -10.51
C ASN A 159 -66.39 -20.35 -11.63
N ASN A 160 -65.68 -20.29 -12.75
CA ASN A 160 -65.86 -21.20 -13.90
C ASN A 160 -64.80 -22.30 -14.00
N LEU A 161 -63.94 -22.45 -12.99
CA LEU A 161 -62.82 -23.38 -13.00
C LEU A 161 -63.22 -24.75 -12.45
N SER A 162 -62.73 -25.81 -13.09
CA SER A 162 -62.76 -27.15 -12.51
C SER A 162 -61.82 -27.25 -11.30
N PRO A 163 -61.99 -28.25 -10.41
CA PRO A 163 -61.09 -28.43 -9.26
C PRO A 163 -59.61 -28.58 -9.63
N ALA A 164 -59.30 -29.16 -10.80
CA ALA A 164 -57.92 -29.30 -11.27
C ALA A 164 -57.36 -27.96 -11.74
N GLU A 165 -58.12 -27.21 -12.56
CA GLU A 165 -57.72 -25.88 -13.03
C GLU A 165 -57.55 -24.89 -11.88
N TYR A 166 -58.39 -24.99 -10.85
CA TYR A 166 -58.26 -24.19 -9.63
C TYR A 166 -56.93 -24.46 -8.90
N HIS A 167 -56.54 -25.73 -8.78
CA HIS A 167 -55.27 -26.10 -8.14
C HIS A 167 -54.08 -25.61 -8.96
N ASP A 168 -54.09 -25.83 -10.27
CA ASP A 168 -53.01 -25.41 -11.18
C ASP A 168 -52.85 -23.87 -11.18
N LEU A 169 -53.96 -23.13 -11.18
CA LEU A 169 -53.94 -21.67 -11.11
C LEU A 169 -53.41 -21.17 -9.76
N THR A 170 -53.80 -21.82 -8.65
CA THR A 170 -53.30 -21.47 -7.32
C THR A 170 -51.79 -21.70 -7.21
N ASP A 171 -51.29 -22.82 -7.73
CA ASP A 171 -49.84 -23.09 -7.78
C ASP A 171 -49.09 -22.05 -8.62
N LEU A 172 -49.68 -21.65 -9.75
CA LEU A 172 -49.11 -20.61 -10.61
C LEU A 172 -49.06 -19.24 -9.92
N ILE A 173 -50.11 -18.89 -9.16
CA ILE A 173 -50.14 -17.67 -8.35
C ILE A 173 -49.02 -17.71 -7.31
N ILE A 174 -48.91 -18.79 -6.54
CA ILE A 174 -47.90 -18.93 -5.48
C ILE A 174 -46.48 -18.77 -6.03
N GLU A 175 -46.15 -19.43 -7.15
CA GLU A 175 -44.81 -19.29 -7.75
C GLU A 175 -44.61 -17.89 -8.34
N SER A 176 -45.64 -17.28 -8.91
CA SER A 176 -45.56 -15.91 -9.44
C SER A 176 -45.35 -14.87 -8.35
N GLU A 177 -46.02 -15.00 -7.19
CA GLU A 177 -45.81 -14.13 -6.03
C GLU A 177 -44.39 -14.26 -5.46
N LYS A 178 -43.88 -15.50 -5.39
CA LYS A 178 -42.52 -15.76 -4.95
C LYS A 178 -41.50 -15.13 -5.90
N GLN A 179 -41.68 -15.30 -7.22
CA GLN A 179 -40.84 -14.68 -8.23
C GLN A 179 -40.90 -13.15 -8.16
N LEU A 180 -42.10 -12.57 -8.00
CA LEU A 180 -42.29 -11.13 -7.81
C LEU A 180 -41.48 -10.61 -6.62
N ALA A 181 -41.62 -11.24 -5.46
CA ALA A 181 -40.90 -10.85 -4.24
C ALA A 181 -39.37 -10.96 -4.40
N GLU A 182 -38.88 -11.97 -5.12
CA GLU A 182 -37.45 -12.12 -5.43
C GLU A 182 -36.94 -11.02 -6.38
N ASP A 183 -37.70 -10.70 -7.42
CA ASP A 183 -37.36 -9.66 -8.39
C ASP A 183 -37.40 -8.27 -7.75
N GLU A 184 -38.42 -7.95 -6.95
CA GLU A 184 -38.53 -6.70 -6.18
C GLU A 184 -37.35 -6.53 -5.22
N LYS A 185 -37.03 -7.58 -4.45
CA LYS A 185 -35.89 -7.57 -3.53
C LYS A 185 -34.58 -7.32 -4.28
N THR A 186 -34.42 -7.94 -5.44
CA THR A 186 -33.22 -7.78 -6.27
C THR A 186 -33.12 -6.37 -6.84
N ALA A 187 -34.22 -5.85 -7.39
CA ALA A 187 -34.31 -4.48 -7.89
C ALA A 187 -34.03 -3.46 -6.78
N HIS A 188 -34.59 -3.66 -5.59
CA HIS A 188 -34.37 -2.78 -4.44
C HIS A 188 -32.90 -2.79 -3.98
N ARG A 189 -32.26 -3.96 -3.94
CA ARG A 189 -30.83 -4.06 -3.64
C ARG A 189 -30.01 -3.31 -4.70
N MET A 190 -30.30 -3.51 -5.98
CA MET A 190 -29.59 -2.84 -7.07
C MET A 190 -29.77 -1.32 -7.05
N ARG A 191 -30.98 -0.81 -6.78
CA ARG A 191 -31.20 0.63 -6.59
C ARG A 191 -30.32 1.19 -5.47
N SER A 192 -30.22 0.45 -4.36
CA SER A 192 -29.33 0.83 -3.25
C SER A 192 -27.87 0.83 -3.68
N ASP A 193 -27.41 -0.23 -4.34
CA ASP A 193 -26.03 -0.36 -4.80
C ASP A 193 -25.65 0.77 -5.79
N LEU A 194 -26.57 1.13 -6.70
CA LEU A 194 -26.41 2.25 -7.64
C LEU A 194 -26.40 3.61 -6.94
N ALA A 195 -27.20 3.81 -5.90
CA ALA A 195 -27.24 5.06 -5.14
C ALA A 195 -25.92 5.35 -4.40
N PHE A 196 -25.20 4.31 -3.99
CA PHE A 196 -23.89 4.39 -3.34
C PHE A 196 -22.73 4.05 -4.29
N PHE A 197 -22.97 4.06 -5.61
CA PHE A 197 -21.94 3.76 -6.60
C PHE A 197 -21.03 4.97 -6.81
N GLU A 198 -19.82 4.91 -6.24
CA GLU A 198 -18.88 6.03 -6.21
C GLU A 198 -17.97 6.06 -7.44
N LYS A 199 -17.82 7.26 -8.00
CA LYS A 199 -16.97 7.51 -9.17
C LYS A 199 -15.48 7.55 -8.80
N PRO A 200 -14.59 6.94 -9.60
CA PRO A 200 -13.15 7.07 -9.41
C PRO A 200 -12.67 8.50 -9.62
N LYS A 201 -11.61 8.90 -8.91
CA LYS A 201 -11.02 10.25 -8.98
C LYS A 201 -9.56 10.27 -8.56
N ILE A 202 -8.78 11.18 -9.15
CA ILE A 202 -7.42 11.48 -8.72
C ILE A 202 -7.53 12.42 -7.50
N LEU A 203 -6.90 12.06 -6.38
CA LEU A 203 -6.95 12.84 -5.14
C LEU A 203 -5.76 13.79 -5.00
N SER A 204 -4.57 13.33 -5.38
CA SER A 204 -3.35 14.11 -5.27
C SER A 204 -2.30 13.62 -6.27
N GLU A 205 -1.43 14.53 -6.70
CA GLU A 205 -0.28 14.28 -7.55
C GLU A 205 0.80 15.31 -7.18
N ASP A 206 1.90 14.84 -6.61
CA ASP A 206 2.96 15.69 -6.06
C ASP A 206 4.33 15.12 -6.40
N VAL A 207 5.24 15.97 -6.89
CA VAL A 207 6.64 15.61 -7.13
C VAL A 207 7.56 16.47 -6.29
N TYR A 208 8.35 15.81 -5.44
CA TYR A 208 9.25 16.47 -4.50
C TYR A 208 10.64 15.84 -4.53
N LYS A 209 11.61 16.56 -3.95
CA LYS A 209 12.98 16.07 -3.83
C LYS A 209 13.03 14.92 -2.81
N SER A 210 13.64 13.81 -3.19
CA SER A 210 13.77 12.64 -2.32
C SER A 210 14.49 13.02 -1.02
N LYS A 211 13.97 12.52 0.11
CA LYS A 211 14.61 12.70 1.41
C LYS A 211 15.94 11.93 1.42
N THR A 212 17.00 12.62 1.82
CA THR A 212 18.32 12.02 1.99
C THR A 212 18.55 11.69 3.46
N TYR A 213 19.07 10.51 3.75
CA TYR A 213 19.33 10.04 5.12
C TYR A 213 20.81 10.19 5.55
N ILE A 214 21.59 10.98 4.80
CA ILE A 214 23.02 11.19 5.06
C ILE A 214 23.25 11.81 6.44
N PRO A 215 22.53 12.87 6.87
CA PRO A 215 22.72 13.44 8.20
C PRO A 215 22.46 12.44 9.33
N GLU A 216 21.40 11.65 9.21
CA GLU A 216 21.05 10.58 10.16
C GLU A 216 22.12 9.48 10.16
N GLY A 217 22.61 9.10 8.98
CA GLY A 217 23.73 8.16 8.82
C GLY A 217 25.01 8.65 9.49
N ILE A 218 25.37 9.93 9.33
CA ILE A 218 26.52 10.54 10.00
C ILE A 218 26.35 10.46 11.53
N ALA A 219 25.18 10.84 12.05
CA ALA A 219 24.92 10.81 13.48
C ALA A 219 25.07 9.39 14.06
N VAL A 220 24.46 8.39 13.40
CA VAL A 220 24.60 6.97 13.78
C VAL A 220 26.07 6.53 13.71
N GLY A 221 26.79 6.91 12.66
CA GLY A 221 28.21 6.58 12.49
C GLY A 221 29.11 7.18 13.56
N VAL A 222 28.81 8.39 14.05
CA VAL A 222 29.53 9.01 15.19
C VAL A 222 29.27 8.22 16.48
N ILE A 223 28.02 7.87 16.77
CA ILE A 223 27.66 7.11 17.99
C ILE A 223 28.35 5.74 17.97
N LEU A 224 28.22 5.00 16.88
CA LEU A 224 28.88 3.70 16.70
C LEU A 224 30.39 3.82 16.82
N GLY A 225 30.96 4.89 16.26
CA GLY A 225 32.38 5.17 16.34
C GLY A 225 32.89 5.45 17.74
N LEU A 226 32.11 6.14 18.58
CA LEU A 226 32.46 6.36 19.99
C LEU A 226 32.47 5.04 20.76
N VAL A 227 31.47 4.19 20.55
CA VAL A 227 31.42 2.84 21.14
C VAL A 227 32.62 2.00 20.66
N ALA A 228 32.90 2.02 19.36
CA ALA A 228 34.04 1.32 18.78
C ALA A 228 35.38 1.85 19.30
N ALA A 229 35.53 3.16 19.51
CA ALA A 229 36.73 3.75 20.08
C ALA A 229 37.01 3.23 21.49
N VAL A 230 35.98 3.16 22.34
CA VAL A 230 36.09 2.60 23.69
C VAL A 230 36.46 1.12 23.64
N ALA A 231 35.76 0.32 22.83
CA ALA A 231 36.04 -1.11 22.69
C ALA A 231 37.47 -1.38 22.17
N LEU A 232 37.91 -0.64 21.16
CA LEU A 232 39.22 -0.77 20.55
C LEU A 232 40.33 -0.35 21.52
N LEU A 233 40.13 0.73 22.27
CA LEU A 233 41.09 1.14 23.31
C LEU A 233 41.16 0.13 24.47
N MET A 234 40.03 -0.46 24.87
CA MET A 234 40.02 -1.53 25.86
C MET A 234 40.84 -2.74 25.38
N LEU A 235 40.61 -3.16 24.14
CA LEU A 235 41.30 -4.31 23.53
C LEU A 235 42.79 -4.03 23.34
N LEU A 236 43.17 -2.84 22.87
CA LEU A 236 44.57 -2.45 22.73
C LEU A 236 45.29 -2.40 24.08
N LYS A 237 44.62 -1.95 25.14
CA LYS A 237 45.21 -1.97 26.47
C LYS A 237 45.40 -3.41 26.95
N TYR A 238 44.36 -4.25 26.80
CA TYR A 238 44.41 -5.66 27.15
C TYR A 238 45.58 -6.39 26.45
N LEU A 239 45.74 -6.21 25.13
CA LEU A 239 46.86 -6.77 24.37
C LEU A 239 48.23 -6.23 24.85
N GLY A 240 48.30 -4.93 25.18
CA GLY A 240 49.52 -4.32 25.70
C GLY A 240 49.92 -4.86 27.06
N ASP A 241 48.95 -5.07 27.96
CA ASP A 241 49.17 -5.63 29.28
C ASP A 241 49.52 -7.12 29.20
N ALA A 242 48.86 -7.89 28.32
CA ALA A 242 49.21 -9.28 28.05
C ALA A 242 50.64 -9.41 27.51
N ARG A 243 51.04 -8.58 26.54
CA ARG A 243 52.41 -8.59 25.99
C ARG A 243 53.47 -8.23 27.03
N ARG A 244 53.17 -7.34 27.98
CA ARG A 244 54.09 -7.02 29.08
C ARG A 244 54.21 -8.14 30.10
N HIS A 245 53.15 -8.91 30.31
CA HIS A 245 53.17 -10.03 31.26
C HIS A 245 53.88 -11.27 30.71
N TYR A 246 53.76 -11.52 29.39
CA TYR A 246 54.39 -12.67 28.72
C TYR A 246 55.71 -12.33 28.00
N GLY A 247 56.16 -11.08 27.99
CA GLY A 247 57.43 -10.64 27.40
C GLY A 247 58.60 -10.56 28.40
N HIS A 248 58.42 -11.15 29.58
CA HIS A 248 59.42 -11.28 30.64
C HIS A 248 59.67 -12.76 31.01
N ASP A 249 59.53 -13.65 30.01
CA ASP A 249 60.16 -14.97 29.96
C ASP A 249 61.17 -15.00 28.80
#